data_AF-A0A9X0UJE8-F1
#
_entry.id   AF-A0A9X0UJE8-F1
#
_cell.length_a   1.000
_cell.length_b   1.000
_cell.length_c   1.000
_cell.angle_alpha   90.00
_cell.angle_beta   90.00
_cell.angle_gamma   90.00
#
_symmetry.space_group_name_H-M   'P 1'
#
loop_
_entity.id
_entity.type
_entity.pdbx_description
1 polymer ?
#
loop_
_entity_poly.entity_id
_entity_poly.type
_entity_poly.pdbx_seq_one_letter_code
_entity_poly.pdbx_strand_id
1 'polypeptide(L)'
;MDIDDLRFLNYQEAVKSSQKSIYSGLMISVFTYFLGAGDLGESGTIPLLNIELTKESSTIYILSALYFYCGLHCSFSVHRAKQIHQSIENPDISSATLYFPSFINSNQFYKTMLAGILLGVWYTVYFHSGIFDQIWRSVLLGTFVSSPYFYSLRLGDKLAPKG
;
A
#
# COMPACT_ATOMS: atom_id res chain seq x y z
N MET A 1 -21.36 -6.40 -26.27
CA MET A 1 -20.41 -6.60 -25.16
C MET A 1 -21.12 -7.50 -24.17
N ASP A 2 -20.54 -8.66 -23.90
CA ASP A 2 -21.13 -9.61 -22.96
C ASP A 2 -21.07 -9.05 -21.52
N ILE A 3 -21.96 -9.49 -20.65
CA ILE A 3 -21.97 -9.07 -19.23
C ILE A 3 -20.67 -9.52 -18.56
N ASP A 4 -20.16 -10.71 -18.92
CA ASP A 4 -18.89 -11.21 -18.40
C ASP A 4 -17.68 -10.43 -18.93
N ASP A 5 -17.71 -9.91 -20.16
CA ASP A 5 -16.67 -8.99 -20.67
C ASP A 5 -16.61 -7.71 -19.83
N LEU A 6 -17.78 -7.15 -19.49
CA LEU A 6 -17.86 -5.96 -18.65
C LEU A 6 -17.34 -6.23 -17.22
N ARG A 7 -17.68 -7.40 -16.66
CA ARG A 7 -17.18 -7.83 -15.34
C ARG A 7 -15.66 -8.00 -15.37
N PHE A 8 -15.09 -8.57 -16.43
CA PHE A 8 -13.65 -8.69 -16.61
C PHE A 8 -12.94 -7.33 -16.62
N LEU A 9 -13.44 -6.37 -17.40
CA LEU A 9 -12.88 -5.02 -17.45
C LEU A 9 -12.92 -4.34 -16.08
N ASN A 10 -14.07 -4.40 -15.39
CA ASN A 10 -14.23 -3.84 -14.05
C ASN A 10 -13.30 -4.51 -13.03
N TYR A 11 -13.07 -5.82 -13.15
CA TYR A 11 -12.09 -6.53 -12.32
C TYR A 11 -10.68 -5.98 -12.55
N GLN A 12 -10.25 -5.85 -13.81
CA GLN A 12 -8.92 -5.32 -14.13
C GLN A 12 -8.74 -3.89 -13.61
N GLU A 13 -9.76 -3.05 -13.74
CA GLU A 13 -9.73 -1.68 -13.21
C GLU A 13 -9.59 -1.65 -11.70
N ALA A 14 -10.35 -2.50 -10.98
CA ALA A 14 -10.25 -2.62 -9.54
C ALA A 14 -8.84 -3.08 -9.11
N VAL A 15 -8.26 -4.07 -9.80
CA VAL A 15 -6.88 -4.53 -9.52
C VAL A 15 -5.86 -3.44 -9.84
N LYS A 16 -5.97 -2.74 -10.99
CA LYS A 16 -5.09 -1.62 -11.33
C LYS A 16 -5.18 -0.49 -10.29
N SER A 17 -6.39 -0.16 -9.83
CA SER A 17 -6.63 0.84 -8.78
C SER A 17 -5.93 0.47 -7.47
N SER A 18 -6.03 -0.80 -7.07
CA SER A 18 -5.37 -1.29 -5.86
C SER A 18 -3.83 -1.22 -5.95
N GLN A 19 -3.24 -1.51 -7.11
CA GLN A 19 -1.79 -1.37 -7.33
C GLN A 19 -1.34 0.10 -7.33
N LYS A 20 -2.08 0.98 -8.00
CA LYS A 20 -1.81 2.43 -7.95
C LYS A 20 -1.77 2.92 -6.50
N SER A 21 -2.68 2.44 -5.67
CA SER A 21 -2.71 2.78 -4.24
C SER A 21 -1.47 2.29 -3.49
N ILE A 22 -0.98 1.07 -3.79
CA ILE A 22 0.27 0.55 -3.24
C ILE A 22 1.45 1.43 -3.68
N TYR A 23 1.56 1.76 -4.97
CA TYR A 23 2.65 2.60 -5.48
C TYR A 23 2.62 4.00 -4.88
N SER A 24 1.45 4.62 -4.74
CA SER A 24 1.29 5.90 -4.04
C SER A 24 1.74 5.80 -2.59
N GLY A 25 1.35 4.74 -1.88
CA GLY A 25 1.81 4.47 -0.51
C GLY A 25 3.33 4.31 -0.41
N LEU A 26 3.96 3.60 -1.33
CA LEU A 26 5.41 3.45 -1.40
C LEU A 26 6.11 4.78 -1.68
N MET A 27 5.58 5.59 -2.61
CA MET A 27 6.12 6.92 -2.88
C MET A 27 6.07 7.81 -1.63
N ILE A 28 4.92 7.85 -0.93
CA ILE A 28 4.77 8.58 0.33
C ILE A 28 5.80 8.06 1.35
N SER A 29 5.97 6.74 1.44
CA SER A 29 6.92 6.11 2.36
C SER A 29 8.36 6.56 2.08
N VAL A 30 8.79 6.59 0.81
CA VAL A 30 10.13 7.07 0.42
C VAL A 30 10.33 8.52 0.83
N PHE A 31 9.40 9.42 0.49
CA PHE A 31 9.52 10.84 0.87
C PHE A 31 9.55 11.01 2.40
N THR A 32 8.70 10.27 3.10
CA THR A 32 8.62 10.36 4.57
C THR A 32 9.87 9.79 5.24
N TYR A 33 10.48 8.75 4.68
CA TYR A 33 11.75 8.21 5.16
C TYR A 33 12.85 9.27 5.13
N PHE A 34 13.01 9.98 4.01
CA PHE A 34 13.97 11.06 3.90
C PHE A 34 13.71 12.18 4.92
N LEU A 35 12.44 12.53 5.16
CA LEU A 35 12.04 13.53 6.16
C LEU A 35 12.29 13.11 7.62
N GLY A 36 11.96 11.85 7.95
CA GLY A 36 11.91 11.37 9.33
C GLY A 36 13.23 10.79 9.82
N ALA A 37 13.93 10.05 8.95
CA ALA A 37 15.11 9.26 9.26
C ALA A 37 16.34 9.57 8.39
N GLY A 38 16.18 10.38 7.32
CA GLY A 38 17.31 10.86 6.53
C GLY A 38 18.16 11.85 7.32
N ASP A 39 19.46 11.93 6.97
CA ASP A 39 20.46 12.85 7.55
C ASP A 39 20.26 14.31 7.08
N LEU A 40 19.05 14.63 6.65
CA LEU A 40 18.59 15.99 6.42
C LEU A 40 18.46 16.59 7.84
N GLY A 41 19.16 17.69 8.12
CA GLY A 41 19.07 18.37 9.41
C GLY A 41 17.64 18.87 9.72
N GLU A 42 17.49 19.89 10.56
CA GLU A 42 16.15 20.50 10.78
C GLU A 42 15.49 20.95 9.46
N SER A 43 16.31 21.26 8.45
CA SER A 43 15.94 21.27 7.04
C SER A 43 16.88 20.38 6.23
N GLY A 44 16.36 19.80 5.16
CA GLY A 44 17.23 19.29 4.12
C GLY A 44 16.60 19.28 2.75
N THR A 45 17.48 19.33 1.75
CA THR A 45 17.13 19.35 0.35
C THR A 45 17.14 17.94 -0.22
N ILE A 46 16.08 17.56 -0.96
CA ILE A 46 16.13 16.34 -1.78
C ILE A 46 17.14 16.60 -2.92
N PRO A 47 18.26 15.86 -3.02
CA PRO A 47 19.33 16.18 -3.98
C PRO A 47 18.92 16.05 -5.45
N LEU A 48 17.78 15.39 -5.74
CA LEU A 48 17.22 15.27 -7.09
C LEU A 48 16.19 16.35 -7.46
N LEU A 49 15.57 17.01 -6.47
CA LEU A 49 14.41 17.90 -6.71
C LEU A 49 14.60 19.31 -6.16
N ASN A 50 15.67 19.57 -5.41
CA ASN A 50 15.99 20.89 -4.85
C ASN A 50 14.84 21.52 -4.05
N ILE A 51 14.00 20.68 -3.43
CA ILE A 51 12.92 21.09 -2.53
C ILE A 51 13.48 21.10 -1.12
N GLU A 52 13.42 22.25 -0.45
CA GLU A 52 13.71 22.37 0.97
C GLU A 52 12.57 21.75 1.78
N LEU A 53 12.91 20.80 2.64
CA LEU A 53 11.96 20.11 3.49
C LEU A 53 12.34 20.29 4.95
N THR A 54 11.43 20.86 5.73
CA THR A 54 11.57 21.03 7.19
C THR A 54 10.99 19.85 7.94
N LYS A 55 11.69 19.38 8.99
CA LYS A 55 11.26 18.27 9.86
C LYS A 55 10.21 18.74 10.87
N GLU A 56 9.02 19.08 10.38
CA GLU A 56 7.88 19.37 11.26
C GLU A 56 7.07 18.10 11.57
N SER A 57 6.73 17.91 12.85
CA SER A 57 5.88 16.80 13.29
C SER A 57 4.52 16.77 12.56
N SER A 58 3.97 17.95 12.24
CA SER A 58 2.74 18.14 11.45
C SER A 58 2.82 17.45 10.07
N THR A 59 3.93 17.62 9.36
CA THR A 59 4.18 17.03 8.04
C THR A 59 4.19 15.50 8.10
N ILE A 60 4.83 14.93 9.13
CA ILE A 60 4.85 13.47 9.33
C ILE A 60 3.44 12.95 9.57
N TYR A 61 2.61 13.63 10.37
CA TYR A 61 1.21 13.23 10.58
C TYR A 61 0.37 13.32 9.31
N ILE A 62 0.53 14.39 8.50
CA ILE A 62 -0.18 14.54 7.23
C ILE A 62 0.18 13.40 6.27
N LEU A 63 1.48 13.11 6.12
CA LEU A 63 1.95 12.02 5.27
C LEU A 63 1.48 10.65 5.79
N SER A 64 1.41 10.48 7.11
CA SER A 64 0.86 9.27 7.74
C SER A 64 -0.60 9.07 7.37
N ALA A 65 -1.40 10.14 7.43
CA ALA A 65 -2.81 10.12 7.08
C ALA A 65 -3.02 9.81 5.59
N LEU A 66 -2.23 10.42 4.70
CA LEU A 66 -2.26 10.14 3.26
C LEU A 66 -1.89 8.69 2.96
N TYR A 67 -0.84 8.17 3.60
CA TYR A 67 -0.43 6.77 3.45
C TYR A 67 -1.51 5.80 3.94
N PHE A 68 -2.11 6.08 5.10
CA PHE A 68 -3.22 5.30 5.65
C PHE A 68 -4.42 5.30 4.71
N TYR A 69 -4.77 6.46 4.14
CA TYR A 69 -5.83 6.59 3.14
C TYR A 69 -5.55 5.75 1.89
N CYS A 70 -4.32 5.78 1.37
CA CYS A 70 -3.92 4.90 0.26
C CYS A 70 -4.10 3.42 0.62
N GLY A 71 -3.82 3.02 1.85
CA GLY A 71 -4.05 1.66 2.34
C GLY A 71 -5.53 1.29 2.42
N LEU A 72 -6.39 2.21 2.87
CA LEU A 72 -7.85 2.02 2.86
C LEU A 72 -8.39 1.90 1.44
N HIS A 73 -7.94 2.77 0.53
CA HIS A 73 -8.35 2.74 -0.87
C HIS A 73 -7.87 1.46 -1.59
N CYS A 74 -6.67 0.97 -1.25
CA CYS A 74 -6.19 -0.34 -1.66
C CYS A 74 -7.14 -1.44 -1.18
N SER A 75 -7.47 -1.46 0.12
CA SER A 75 -8.37 -2.44 0.73
C SER A 75 -9.73 -2.48 0.06
N PHE A 76 -10.31 -1.31 -0.17
CA PHE A 76 -11.58 -1.14 -0.86
C PHE A 76 -11.52 -1.70 -2.28
N SER A 77 -10.47 -1.36 -3.04
CA SER A 77 -10.29 -1.80 -4.42
C SER A 77 -10.10 -3.32 -4.51
N VAL A 78 -9.34 -3.93 -3.60
CA VAL A 78 -9.19 -5.39 -3.54
C VAL A 78 -10.50 -6.07 -3.18
N HIS A 79 -11.25 -5.51 -2.22
CA HIS A 79 -12.56 -6.03 -1.87
C HIS A 79 -13.53 -6.00 -3.06
N ARG A 80 -13.54 -4.90 -3.83
CA ARG A 80 -14.32 -4.79 -5.08
C ARG A 80 -13.88 -5.80 -6.13
N ALA A 81 -12.58 -5.95 -6.37
CA ALA A 81 -12.06 -6.94 -7.31
C ALA A 81 -12.54 -8.36 -6.94
N LYS A 82 -12.52 -8.70 -5.64
CA LYS A 82 -13.06 -9.97 -5.15
C LYS A 82 -14.55 -10.14 -5.42
N GLN A 83 -15.37 -9.13 -5.16
CA GLN A 83 -16.82 -9.19 -5.43
C GLN A 83 -17.10 -9.39 -6.92
N ILE A 84 -16.35 -8.71 -7.79
CA ILE A 84 -16.50 -8.81 -9.24
C ILE A 84 -16.07 -10.19 -9.73
N HIS A 85 -14.93 -10.70 -9.27
CA HIS A 85 -14.46 -12.04 -9.62
C HIS A 85 -15.50 -13.12 -9.26
N GLN A 86 -16.12 -13.00 -8.08
CA GLN A 86 -17.16 -13.93 -7.63
C GLN A 86 -18.49 -13.82 -8.40
N SER A 87 -18.70 -12.75 -9.17
CA SER A 87 -19.92 -12.56 -9.96
C SER A 87 -19.78 -12.96 -11.43
N ILE A 88 -18.57 -13.32 -11.89
CA ILE A 88 -18.34 -13.85 -13.24
C ILE A 88 -18.89 -15.27 -13.31
N GLU A 89 -19.80 -15.51 -14.25
CA GLU A 89 -20.50 -16.79 -14.40
C GLU A 89 -19.69 -17.79 -15.22
N ASN A 90 -19.01 -17.31 -16.26
CA ASN A 90 -18.15 -18.15 -17.09
C ASN A 90 -16.86 -18.57 -16.32
N PRO A 91 -16.66 -19.88 -16.07
CA PRO A 91 -15.53 -20.37 -15.29
C PRO A 91 -14.17 -20.14 -15.96
N ASP A 92 -14.11 -20.14 -17.30
CA ASP A 92 -12.88 -19.90 -18.05
C ASP A 92 -12.42 -18.46 -17.92
N ILE A 93 -13.37 -17.51 -18.04
CA ILE A 93 -13.12 -16.09 -17.84
C ILE A 93 -12.74 -15.83 -16.38
N SER A 94 -13.47 -16.41 -15.43
CA SER A 94 -13.19 -16.28 -14.00
C SER A 94 -11.77 -16.76 -13.65
N SER A 95 -11.37 -17.94 -14.14
CA SER A 95 -10.01 -18.47 -13.95
C SER A 95 -8.95 -17.56 -14.58
N ALA A 96 -9.18 -17.10 -15.82
CA ALA A 96 -8.26 -16.19 -16.51
C ALA A 96 -8.04 -14.87 -15.75
N THR A 97 -9.05 -14.36 -15.05
CA THR A 97 -8.91 -13.11 -14.25
C THR A 97 -7.85 -13.22 -13.16
N LEU A 98 -7.65 -14.40 -12.57
CA LEU A 98 -6.68 -14.64 -11.50
C LEU A 98 -5.23 -14.48 -11.96
N TYR A 99 -4.96 -14.62 -13.26
CA TYR A 99 -3.64 -14.46 -13.85
C TYR A 99 -3.29 -13.00 -14.19
N PHE A 100 -4.19 -12.05 -13.96
CA PHE A 100 -3.90 -10.64 -14.18
C PHE A 100 -2.78 -10.19 -13.22
N PRO A 101 -1.64 -9.67 -13.69
CA PRO A 101 -0.46 -9.49 -12.86
C PRO A 101 -0.66 -8.44 -11.76
N SER A 102 -0.43 -8.82 -10.50
CA SER A 102 -0.55 -7.91 -9.34
C SER A 102 0.27 -8.35 -8.12
N PHE A 103 0.76 -7.38 -7.33
CA PHE A 103 1.32 -7.70 -6.01
C PHE A 103 0.29 -8.33 -5.07
N ILE A 104 -0.99 -8.05 -5.28
CA ILE A 104 -2.09 -8.52 -4.42
C ILE A 104 -2.40 -10.00 -4.67
N ASN A 105 -2.23 -10.50 -5.90
CA ASN A 105 -2.39 -11.92 -6.23
C ASN A 105 -1.06 -12.65 -6.40
N SER A 106 0.05 -11.99 -6.08
CA SER A 106 1.38 -12.59 -6.08
C SER A 106 1.53 -13.68 -5.01
N ASN A 107 2.61 -14.46 -5.11
CA ASN A 107 2.95 -15.47 -4.12
C ASN A 107 3.26 -14.83 -2.74
N GLN A 108 3.32 -15.68 -1.72
CA GLN A 108 3.53 -15.23 -0.35
C GLN A 108 4.86 -14.48 -0.17
N PHE A 109 5.90 -14.87 -0.90
CA PHE A 109 7.21 -14.23 -0.81
C PHE A 109 7.16 -12.74 -1.16
N TYR A 110 6.58 -12.40 -2.33
CA TYR A 110 6.44 -10.99 -2.74
C TYR A 110 5.53 -10.19 -1.78
N LYS A 111 4.45 -10.81 -1.29
CA LYS A 111 3.55 -10.19 -0.30
C LYS A 111 4.27 -9.89 1.01
N THR A 112 5.05 -10.83 1.53
CA THR A 112 5.81 -10.65 2.78
C THR A 112 6.89 -9.58 2.62
N MET A 113 7.60 -9.54 1.50
CA MET A 113 8.57 -8.46 1.23
C MET A 113 7.88 -7.09 1.19
N LEU A 114 6.76 -6.98 0.47
CA LEU A 114 6.01 -5.73 0.38
C LEU A 114 5.49 -5.29 1.76
N ALA A 115 4.93 -6.22 2.54
CA ALA A 115 4.48 -5.95 3.90
C ALA A 115 5.63 -5.47 4.81
N GLY A 116 6.80 -6.09 4.69
CA GLY A 116 8.01 -5.70 5.41
C GLY A 116 8.47 -4.29 5.08
N ILE A 117 8.48 -3.92 3.79
CA ILE A 117 8.83 -2.56 3.34
C ILE A 117 7.83 -1.54 3.88
N LEU A 118 6.54 -1.79 3.69
CA LEU A 118 5.46 -0.91 4.10
C LEU A 118 5.48 -0.64 5.61
N LEU A 119 5.73 -1.65 6.44
CA LEU A 119 5.84 -1.48 7.88
C LEU A 119 7.17 -0.87 8.31
N GLY A 120 8.28 -1.38 7.75
CA GLY A 120 9.63 -1.05 8.17
C GLY A 120 9.93 0.43 8.00
N VAL A 121 9.46 1.04 6.91
CA VAL A 121 9.63 2.48 6.67
C VAL A 121 8.93 3.30 7.75
N TRP A 122 7.65 3.01 8.05
CA TRP A 122 6.88 3.79 9.03
C TRP A 122 7.36 3.60 10.47
N TYR A 123 7.77 2.38 10.83
CA TYR A 123 8.47 2.15 12.10
C TYR A 123 9.70 3.05 12.22
N THR A 124 10.55 3.07 11.19
CA THR A 124 11.80 3.83 11.18
C THR A 124 11.54 5.33 11.25
N VAL A 125 10.57 5.84 10.48
CA VAL A 125 10.14 7.24 10.52
C VAL A 125 9.70 7.65 11.92
N TYR A 126 8.80 6.90 12.56
CA TYR A 126 8.32 7.27 13.90
C TYR A 126 9.36 7.09 15.01
N PHE A 127 10.35 6.23 14.80
CA PHE A 127 11.45 6.07 15.74
C PHE A 127 12.43 7.24 15.65
N HIS A 128 12.82 7.66 14.45
CA HIS A 128 13.80 8.75 14.24
C HIS A 128 13.20 10.16 14.22
N SER A 129 11.87 10.29 14.19
CA SER A 129 11.21 11.59 14.22
C SER A 129 11.27 12.28 15.57
N GLY A 130 11.51 11.54 16.66
CA GLY A 130 11.46 12.08 18.03
C GLY A 130 10.04 12.43 18.50
N ILE A 131 8.99 12.02 17.76
CA ILE A 131 7.59 12.28 18.11
C ILE A 131 7.16 11.56 19.40
N PHE A 132 7.76 10.39 19.67
CA PHE A 132 7.46 9.58 20.84
C PHE A 132 8.71 9.30 21.65
N ASP A 133 8.64 9.52 22.96
CA ASP A 133 9.72 9.16 23.89
C ASP A 133 9.88 7.64 24.07
N GLN A 134 8.81 6.88 23.80
CA GLN A 134 8.73 5.45 24.06
C GLN A 134 8.67 4.65 22.75
N ILE A 135 9.65 3.77 22.54
CA ILE A 135 9.83 2.96 21.33
C ILE A 135 8.56 2.17 20.95
N TRP A 136 7.86 1.60 21.93
CA TRP A 136 6.67 0.79 21.67
C TRP A 136 5.52 1.60 21.03
N ARG A 137 5.44 2.92 21.28
CA ARG A 137 4.44 3.79 20.64
C ARG A 137 4.69 3.94 19.15
N SER A 138 5.96 4.07 18.75
CA SER A 138 6.37 4.12 17.34
C SER A 138 6.02 2.81 16.61
N VAL A 139 6.23 1.66 17.26
CA VAL A 139 5.84 0.34 16.71
C VAL A 139 4.32 0.23 16.52
N LEU A 140 3.54 0.61 17.54
CA LEU A 140 2.08 0.54 17.47
C LEU A 140 1.52 1.45 16.39
N LEU A 141 2.02 2.69 16.29
CA LEU A 141 1.54 3.61 15.27
C LEU A 141 1.95 3.18 13.86
N GLY A 142 3.20 2.72 13.67
CA GLY A 142 3.66 2.16 12.39
C GLY A 142 2.80 0.97 11.94
N THR A 143 2.44 0.10 12.89
CA THR A 143 1.55 -1.04 12.65
C THR A 143 0.13 -0.58 12.30
N PHE A 144 -0.42 0.37 13.07
CA PHE A 144 -1.75 0.91 12.83
C PHE A 144 -1.87 1.53 11.43
N VAL A 145 -0.90 2.39 11.08
CA VAL A 145 -0.87 3.13 9.81
C VAL A 145 -0.65 2.18 8.61
N SER A 146 0.07 1.08 8.81
CA SER A 146 0.29 0.05 7.78
C SER A 146 -0.79 -1.03 7.72
N SER A 147 -1.65 -1.14 8.74
CA SER A 147 -2.63 -2.23 8.86
C SER A 147 -3.59 -2.38 7.68
N PRO A 148 -4.06 -1.31 6.98
CA PRO A 148 -4.93 -1.49 5.83
C PRO A 148 -4.23 -2.21 4.68
N TYR A 149 -2.92 -2.02 4.49
CA TYR A 149 -2.17 -2.75 3.46
C TYR A 149 -2.09 -4.24 3.80
N PHE A 150 -1.85 -4.60 5.06
CA PHE A 150 -1.85 -6.01 5.47
C PHE A 150 -3.21 -6.67 5.25
N TYR A 151 -4.28 -5.96 5.56
CA TYR A 151 -5.64 -6.42 5.28
C TYR A 151 -5.86 -6.62 3.77
N SER A 152 -5.40 -5.68 2.94
CA SER A 152 -5.46 -5.78 1.47
C SER A 152 -4.72 -6.99 0.93
N LEU A 153 -3.49 -7.24 1.41
CA LEU A 153 -2.68 -8.40 0.99
C LEU A 153 -3.35 -9.71 1.37
N ARG A 154 -3.90 -9.80 2.59
CA ARG A 154 -4.66 -10.98 3.05
C ARG A 154 -5.94 -11.20 2.25
N LEU A 155 -6.65 -10.15 1.85
CA LEU A 155 -7.79 -10.27 0.95
C LEU A 155 -7.36 -10.80 -0.43
N GLY A 156 -6.19 -10.35 -0.90
CA GLY A 156 -5.58 -10.76 -2.15
C GLY A 156 -5.21 -12.25 -2.24
N ASP A 157 -5.04 -12.95 -1.11
CA ASP A 157 -4.81 -14.41 -1.11
C ASP A 157 -5.94 -15.19 -1.76
N LYS A 158 -7.18 -14.66 -1.70
CA LYS A 158 -8.34 -15.26 -2.36
C LYS A 158 -8.36 -15.01 -3.87
N LEU A 159 -7.50 -14.13 -4.36
CA LEU A 159 -7.36 -13.76 -5.77
C LEU A 159 -6.06 -14.31 -6.39
N ALA A 160 -5.28 -15.09 -5.64
CA ALA A 160 -4.09 -15.74 -6.15
C ALA A 160 -4.49 -16.99 -6.97
N PRO A 161 -3.91 -17.18 -8.17
CA PRO A 161 -4.10 -18.42 -8.91
C PRO A 161 -3.55 -19.59 -8.08
N LYS A 162 -4.37 -20.62 -7.92
CA LYS A 162 -3.95 -21.86 -7.26
C LYS A 162 -3.38 -22.77 -8.35
N GLY A 163 -2.07 -22.98 -8.31
CA GLY A 163 -1.42 -24.05 -9.07
C GLY A 163 -1.81 -25.41 -8.56
#